data_AF-A0AAP0K5I1-F1
#
_entry.id   AF-A0AAP0K5I1-F1
#
_cell.length_a   1.000
_cell.length_b   1.000
_cell.length_c   1.000
_cell.angle_alpha   90.00
_cell.angle_beta   90.00
_cell.angle_gamma   90.00
#
_symmetry.space_group_name_H-M   'P 1'
#
loop_
_entity.id
_entity.type
_entity.pdbx_description
1 polymer ?
#
loop_
_entity_poly.entity_id
_entity_poly.type
_entity_poly.pdbx_seq_one_letter_code
_entity_poly.pdbx_strand_id
1 'polypeptide(L)'
;MGFKKGFRWLKKVVFKTRGDLGNALAEAEEEVANIATALGENTLSLFLKLEKRDGIPKDQLSSIKQTLKDLQHKREERMKEFCDIQSQIMQVYEALRGSAVDEQIVDDKDLTTKRLRELKLVLQGLQSKKKISDNIKSIHSLQHDTFFWLEQEKENKRPRKRNPRFVPVYLNVYDLHPINGSINWLGLGLYYSGIEVYGVEYEFGGHDSSSTSFFRGKPRECPGLTFRKSILIGRTDLGPHEVHKFMEELSKNYTGTSYNLITKNCNHFYNDVSLRLTGK
;
A
#
# COMPACT_ATOMS: atom_id res chain seq x y z
N MET A 1 2.06 31.12 14.34
CA MET A 1 2.67 32.41 14.76
C MET A 1 2.60 32.62 16.30
N GLY A 2 2.93 31.60 17.11
CA GLY A 2 2.75 31.65 18.60
C GLY A 2 4.02 31.48 19.45
N PHE A 3 5.19 31.22 18.86
CA PHE A 3 6.37 30.68 19.55
C PHE A 3 7.19 31.66 20.42
N LYS A 4 6.84 32.94 20.50
CA LYS A 4 7.70 33.97 21.15
C LYS A 4 7.28 34.40 22.56
N LYS A 5 6.19 33.85 23.15
CA LYS A 5 5.69 34.33 24.45
C LYS A 5 6.38 33.68 25.67
N GLY A 6 6.70 32.38 25.64
CA GLY A 6 7.22 31.65 26.82
C GLY A 6 8.59 32.13 27.34
N PHE A 7 9.46 32.67 26.49
CA PHE A 7 10.81 33.11 26.90
C PHE A 7 10.88 34.51 27.52
N ARG A 8 9.84 35.32 27.39
CA ARG A 8 9.94 36.78 27.62
C ARG A 8 10.01 37.13 29.11
N TRP A 9 9.47 36.30 29.99
CA TRP A 9 9.49 36.49 31.44
C TRP A 9 10.77 35.93 32.08
N LEU A 10 11.25 34.76 31.65
CA LEU A 10 12.49 34.13 32.17
C LEU A 10 13.77 34.98 32.05
N LYS A 11 13.87 35.84 31.03
CA LYS A 11 15.03 36.73 30.82
C LYS A 11 14.92 38.10 31.52
N LYS A 12 13.77 38.45 32.11
CA LYS A 12 13.49 39.82 32.60
C LYS A 12 13.26 39.95 34.11
N VAL A 13 13.24 38.85 34.87
CA VAL A 13 12.77 38.90 36.26
C VAL A 13 13.94 39.02 37.22
N VAL A 14 14.10 40.23 37.76
CA VAL A 14 14.83 40.48 39.00
C VAL A 14 13.81 40.32 40.13
N PHE A 15 13.91 39.24 40.91
CA PHE A 15 13.01 38.99 42.04
C PHE A 15 13.25 40.05 43.14
N LYS A 16 12.34 41.02 43.26
CA LYS A 16 12.42 42.07 44.28
C LYS A 16 11.72 41.67 45.58
N THR A 17 10.72 40.80 45.52
CA THR A 17 9.92 40.38 46.68
C THR A 17 9.54 38.88 46.67
N ARG A 18 9.09 38.37 47.83
CA ARG A 18 8.60 36.98 47.98
C ARG A 18 7.31 36.71 47.18
N GLY A 19 6.50 37.74 46.93
CA GLY A 19 5.29 37.66 46.10
C GLY A 19 5.61 37.48 44.61
N ASP A 20 6.66 38.14 44.11
CA ASP A 20 7.12 37.98 42.73
C ASP A 20 7.59 36.55 42.44
N LEU A 21 8.16 35.88 43.45
CA LEU A 21 8.61 34.48 43.35
C LEU A 21 7.45 33.47 43.37
N GLY A 22 6.32 33.81 44.00
CA GLY A 22 5.11 32.97 44.00
C GLY A 22 4.38 32.98 42.66
N ASN A 23 4.19 34.18 42.08
CA ASN A 23 3.54 34.32 40.76
C ASN A 23 4.35 33.64 39.65
N ALA A 24 5.67 33.83 39.70
CA ALA A 24 6.67 33.15 38.88
C ALA A 24 6.55 31.62 38.86
N LEU A 25 6.28 31.05 40.04
CA LEU A 25 6.18 29.62 40.24
C LEU A 25 4.88 29.10 39.60
N ALA A 26 3.77 29.79 39.86
CA ALA A 26 2.46 29.45 39.32
C ALA A 26 2.43 29.52 37.77
N GLU A 27 3.05 30.53 37.16
CA GLU A 27 3.15 30.63 35.69
C GLU A 27 3.96 29.46 35.10
N ALA A 28 5.06 29.06 35.76
CA ALA A 28 5.87 27.94 35.31
C ALA A 28 5.17 26.59 35.49
N GLU A 29 4.42 26.41 36.58
CA GLU A 29 3.59 25.21 36.83
C GLU A 29 2.45 25.10 35.80
N GLU A 30 1.81 26.21 35.45
CA GLU A 30 0.78 26.25 34.41
C GLU A 30 1.37 25.86 33.03
N GLU A 31 2.56 26.37 32.68
CA GLU A 31 3.22 26.00 31.43
C GLU A 31 3.60 24.51 31.41
N VAL A 32 4.11 23.99 32.52
CA VAL A 32 4.40 22.55 32.69
C VAL A 32 3.13 21.71 32.53
N ALA A 33 2.01 22.11 33.16
CA ALA A 33 0.74 21.41 33.04
C ALA A 33 0.25 21.37 31.59
N ASN A 34 0.28 22.52 30.90
CA ASN A 34 -0.16 22.62 29.51
C ASN A 34 0.66 21.73 28.57
N ILE A 35 2.00 21.73 28.71
CA ILE A 35 2.88 20.89 27.88
C ILE A 35 2.70 19.40 28.23
N ALA A 36 2.60 19.07 29.52
CA ALA A 36 2.40 17.71 29.98
C ALA A 36 1.07 17.14 29.46
N THR A 37 -0.02 17.91 29.51
CA THR A 37 -1.33 17.52 28.96
C THR A 37 -1.24 17.29 27.45
N ALA A 38 -0.61 18.20 26.69
CA ALA A 38 -0.45 18.03 25.25
C ALA A 38 0.38 16.77 24.89
N LEU A 39 1.37 16.42 25.70
CA LEU A 39 2.19 15.21 25.53
C LEU A 39 1.52 13.92 26.05
N GLY A 40 0.44 14.03 26.82
CA GLY A 40 -0.20 12.91 27.52
C GLY A 40 0.57 12.40 28.74
N GLU A 41 1.42 13.25 29.33
CA GLU A 41 2.17 12.94 30.55
C GLU A 41 1.27 13.05 31.79
N ASN A 42 1.58 12.25 32.83
CA ASN A 42 0.84 12.31 34.09
C ASN A 42 1.28 13.54 34.91
N THR A 43 0.44 14.59 34.88
CA THR A 43 0.66 15.86 35.60
C THR A 43 0.80 15.67 37.10
N LEU A 44 -0.04 14.82 37.73
CA LEU A 44 0.05 14.54 39.16
C LEU A 44 1.38 13.89 39.54
N SER A 45 1.87 12.95 38.73
CA SER A 45 3.20 12.36 38.92
C SER A 45 4.32 13.39 38.79
N LEU A 46 4.19 14.37 37.90
CA LEU A 46 5.17 15.42 37.69
C LEU A 46 5.18 16.37 38.89
N PHE A 47 4.03 16.85 39.33
CA PHE A 47 3.92 17.75 40.47
C PHE A 47 4.32 17.07 41.79
N LEU A 48 3.96 15.81 42.02
CA LEU A 48 4.43 15.04 43.18
C LEU A 48 5.96 14.86 43.21
N LYS A 49 6.63 14.80 42.06
CA LYS A 49 8.11 14.75 41.97
C LYS A 49 8.74 16.11 42.24
N LEU A 50 8.02 17.20 41.98
CA LEU A 50 8.46 18.56 42.25
C LEU A 50 8.27 18.92 43.73
N GLU A 51 7.13 18.56 44.33
CA GLU A 51 6.81 18.76 45.75
C GLU A 51 7.72 17.98 46.70
N LYS A 52 8.10 16.73 46.35
CA LYS A 52 9.00 15.90 47.18
C LYS A 52 10.43 16.44 47.30
N ARG A 53 10.81 17.51 46.58
CA ARG A 53 12.13 18.14 46.69
C ARG A 53 12.11 19.24 47.76
N ASP A 54 11.98 18.89 49.04
CA ASP A 54 12.05 19.89 50.12
C ASP A 54 13.34 20.75 50.02
N GLY A 55 13.20 22.04 49.73
CA GLY A 55 14.33 22.94 49.46
C GLY A 55 13.95 24.42 49.44
N ILE A 56 14.96 25.29 49.50
CA ILE A 56 14.81 26.76 49.48
C ILE A 56 14.04 27.14 48.20
N PRO A 57 13.15 28.16 48.21
CA PRO A 57 12.36 28.55 47.04
C PRO A 57 13.14 28.78 45.73
N LYS A 58 14.44 29.09 45.81
CA LYS A 58 15.34 29.18 44.64
C LYS A 58 15.69 27.82 44.02
N ASP A 59 15.80 26.77 44.82
CA ASP A 59 16.13 25.40 44.38
C ASP A 59 14.91 24.68 43.79
N GLN A 60 13.72 25.04 44.27
CA GLN A 60 12.44 24.67 43.65
C GLN A 60 12.30 25.28 42.25
N LEU A 61 12.60 26.57 42.13
CA LEU A 61 12.55 27.27 40.85
C LEU A 61 13.56 26.73 39.82
N SER A 62 14.77 26.34 40.26
CA SER A 62 15.77 25.74 39.35
C SER A 62 15.33 24.36 38.86
N SER A 63 14.71 23.55 39.74
CA SER A 63 14.14 22.24 39.41
C SER A 63 13.01 22.35 38.38
N ILE A 64 12.05 23.25 38.59
CA ILE A 64 10.92 23.46 37.68
C ILE A 64 11.40 23.98 36.33
N LYS A 65 12.37 24.91 36.32
CA LYS A 65 12.98 25.38 35.06
C LYS A 65 13.63 24.26 34.27
N GLN A 66 14.29 23.31 34.93
CA GLN A 66 14.88 22.16 34.25
C GLN A 66 13.80 21.23 33.68
N THR A 67 12.78 20.89 34.47
CA THR A 67 11.65 20.07 34.01
C THR A 67 10.91 20.71 32.84
N LEU A 68 10.70 22.03 32.87
CA LEU A 68 10.10 22.77 31.77
C LEU A 68 10.94 22.66 30.49
N LYS A 69 12.26 22.82 30.57
CA LYS A 69 13.16 22.63 29.41
C LYS A 69 13.08 21.23 28.85
N ASP A 70 13.10 20.20 29.70
CA ASP A 70 13.05 18.81 29.27
C ASP A 70 11.72 18.49 28.56
N LEU A 71 10.60 18.99 29.09
CA LEU A 71 9.27 18.84 28.49
C LEU A 71 9.13 19.62 27.18
N GLN A 72 9.70 20.84 27.10
CA GLN A 72 9.73 21.62 25.86
C GLN A 72 10.51 20.90 24.76
N HIS A 73 11.70 20.37 25.08
CA HIS A 73 12.49 19.58 24.13
C HIS A 73 11.70 18.35 23.66
N LYS A 74 11.08 17.61 24.58
CA LYS A 74 10.26 16.45 24.24
C LYS A 74 9.06 16.81 23.37
N ARG A 75 8.44 17.97 23.59
CA ARG A 75 7.37 18.52 22.75
C ARG A 75 7.86 18.84 21.35
N GLU A 76 9.04 19.45 21.21
CA GLU A 76 9.64 19.78 19.91
C GLU A 76 9.96 18.51 19.11
N GLU A 77 10.59 17.52 19.74
CA GLU A 77 10.86 16.23 19.09
C GLU A 77 9.56 15.53 18.65
N ARG A 78 8.55 15.53 19.52
CA ARG A 78 7.25 14.92 19.21
C ARG A 78 6.55 15.63 18.05
N MET A 79 6.59 16.96 18.05
CA MET A 79 6.03 17.77 16.95
C MET A 79 6.68 17.39 15.62
N LYS A 80 8.01 17.22 15.61
CA LYS A 80 8.74 16.79 14.41
C LYS A 80 8.28 15.41 13.93
N GLU A 81 8.16 14.44 14.83
CA GLU A 81 7.65 13.10 14.48
C GLU A 81 6.24 13.15 13.87
N PHE A 82 5.34 13.96 14.43
CA PHE A 82 3.98 14.12 13.91
C PHE A 82 3.99 14.73 12.50
N CYS A 83 4.75 15.82 12.29
CA CYS A 83 4.90 16.45 10.98
C CYS A 83 5.43 15.45 9.93
N ASP A 84 6.46 14.68 10.27
CA ASP A 84 7.07 13.71 9.36
C ASP A 84 6.07 12.60 8.97
N ILE A 85 5.28 12.09 9.92
CA ILE A 85 4.29 11.04 9.66
C ILE A 85 3.11 11.58 8.85
N GLN A 86 2.60 12.78 9.18
CA GLN A 86 1.51 13.37 8.42
C GLN A 86 1.92 13.71 6.99
N SER A 87 3.16 14.17 6.79
CA SER A 87 3.73 14.37 5.45
C SER A 87 3.78 13.07 4.65
N GLN A 88 4.26 11.97 5.26
CA GLN A 88 4.26 10.65 4.62
C GLN A 88 2.84 10.16 4.28
N ILE A 89 1.88 10.34 5.20
CA ILE A 89 0.47 9.98 4.95
C ILE A 89 -0.06 10.74 3.73
N MET A 90 0.20 12.05 3.65
CA MET A 90 -0.24 12.89 2.55
C MET A 90 0.34 12.43 1.21
N GLN A 91 1.67 12.20 1.16
CA GLN A 91 2.35 11.70 -0.04
C GLN A 91 1.78 10.35 -0.52
N VAL A 92 1.46 9.44 0.39
CA VAL A 92 0.86 8.15 0.04
C VAL A 92 -0.57 8.34 -0.48
N TYR A 93 -1.34 9.25 0.12
CA TYR A 93 -2.70 9.55 -0.29
C TYR A 93 -2.77 10.17 -1.70
N GLU A 94 -1.89 11.12 -1.99
CA GLU A 94 -1.75 11.74 -3.32
C GLU A 94 -1.38 10.70 -4.38
N ALA A 95 -0.39 9.84 -4.09
CA ALA A 95 0.01 8.76 -4.99
C ALA A 95 -1.11 7.74 -5.28
N LEU A 96 -2.06 7.59 -4.35
CA LEU A 96 -3.21 6.70 -4.47
C LEU A 96 -4.38 7.31 -5.24
N ARG A 97 -4.69 8.60 -5.04
CA ARG A 97 -5.92 9.23 -5.58
C ARG A 97 -5.71 10.17 -6.76
N GLY A 98 -4.52 10.71 -6.97
CA GLY A 98 -4.26 11.66 -8.07
C GLY A 98 -4.88 13.05 -7.91
N SER A 99 -5.51 13.38 -6.77
CA SER A 99 -5.88 14.77 -6.43
C SER A 99 -5.49 15.12 -4.99
N ALA A 100 -5.02 16.36 -4.80
CA ALA A 100 -4.68 16.92 -3.50
C ALA A 100 -5.90 16.87 -2.57
N VAL A 101 -5.71 16.33 -1.36
CA VAL A 101 -6.67 16.50 -0.27
C VAL A 101 -6.18 17.62 0.62
N ASP A 102 -7.13 18.49 0.97
CA ASP A 102 -6.92 19.68 1.79
C ASP A 102 -6.09 19.37 3.04
N GLU A 103 -5.09 20.22 3.30
CA GLU A 103 -4.06 20.06 4.33
C GLU A 103 -4.68 19.81 5.70
N GLN A 104 -4.45 18.62 6.27
CA GLN A 104 -4.78 18.42 7.68
C GLN A 104 -3.66 18.99 8.54
N ILE A 105 -3.88 20.21 9.00
CA ILE A 105 -3.08 20.95 9.98
C ILE A 105 -2.84 20.05 11.20
N VAL A 106 -1.57 19.88 11.58
CA VAL A 106 -1.17 19.18 12.81
C VAL A 106 -1.85 19.86 14.00
N ASP A 107 -2.72 19.13 14.72
CA ASP A 107 -3.28 19.64 15.97
C ASP A 107 -2.17 19.64 17.03
N ASP A 108 -1.60 20.81 17.29
CA ASP A 108 -0.50 21.00 18.24
C ASP A 108 -0.90 20.80 19.70
N LYS A 109 -2.20 20.55 19.95
CA LYS A 109 -2.78 20.28 21.27
C LYS A 109 -2.82 18.81 21.65
N ASP A 110 -2.70 17.88 20.69
CA ASP A 110 -2.67 16.43 20.95
C ASP A 110 -1.42 15.77 20.35
N LEU A 111 -0.33 15.84 21.11
CA LEU A 111 0.96 15.21 20.82
C LEU A 111 1.13 13.90 21.61
N THR A 112 0.02 13.29 22.02
CA THR A 112 0.05 12.09 22.85
C THR A 112 0.67 10.90 22.11
N THR A 113 1.34 10.02 22.86
CA THR A 113 1.91 8.78 22.29
C THR A 113 0.84 7.85 21.71
N LYS A 114 -0.38 7.91 22.25
CA LYS A 114 -1.55 7.20 21.72
C LYS A 114 -1.89 7.71 20.31
N ARG A 115 -2.04 9.02 20.14
CA ARG A 115 -2.34 9.63 18.85
C ARG A 115 -1.25 9.37 17.82
N LEU A 116 0.02 9.46 18.23
CA LEU A 116 1.16 9.11 17.38
C LEU A 116 1.07 7.65 16.88
N ARG A 117 0.69 6.71 17.76
CA ARG A 117 0.53 5.30 17.39
C ARG A 117 -0.60 5.10 16.38
N GLU A 118 -1.74 5.78 16.58
CA GLU A 118 -2.86 5.74 15.62
C GLU A 118 -2.42 6.23 14.24
N LEU A 119 -1.68 7.34 14.14
CA LEU A 119 -1.16 7.85 12.87
C LEU A 119 -0.17 6.87 12.22
N LYS A 120 0.73 6.25 12.99
CA LYS A 120 1.64 5.22 12.48
C LYS A 120 0.88 4.01 11.91
N LEU A 121 -0.21 3.58 12.57
CA LEU A 121 -1.08 2.51 12.06
C LEU A 121 -1.80 2.91 10.77
N VAL A 122 -2.30 4.14 10.68
CA VAL A 122 -2.91 4.67 9.44
C VAL A 122 -1.90 4.66 8.30
N LEU A 123 -0.69 5.18 8.52
CA LEU A 123 0.38 5.18 7.53
C LEU A 123 0.70 3.76 7.04
N GLN A 124 0.86 2.80 7.96
CA GLN A 124 1.12 1.41 7.61
C GLN A 124 0.00 0.82 6.74
N GLY A 125 -1.26 1.03 7.12
CA GLY A 125 -2.42 0.59 6.35
C GLY A 125 -2.48 1.21 4.95
N LEU A 126 -2.16 2.50 4.83
CA LEU A 126 -2.09 3.20 3.54
C LEU A 126 -0.95 2.69 2.66
N GLN A 127 0.23 2.42 3.23
CA GLN A 127 1.35 1.82 2.49
C GLN A 127 1.01 0.43 1.97
N SER A 128 0.32 -0.39 2.77
CA SER A 128 -0.20 -1.69 2.31
C SER A 128 -1.18 -1.53 1.15
N LYS A 129 -2.12 -0.57 1.23
CA LYS A 129 -3.05 -0.25 0.14
C LYS A 129 -2.34 0.23 -1.12
N LYS A 130 -1.32 1.09 -1.00
CA LYS A 130 -0.48 1.56 -2.11
C LYS A 130 0.22 0.39 -2.80
N LYS A 131 0.84 -0.52 -2.03
CA LYS A 131 1.46 -1.72 -2.58
C LYS A 131 0.47 -2.57 -3.39
N ILE A 132 -0.75 -2.76 -2.87
CA ILE A 132 -1.81 -3.47 -3.61
C ILE A 132 -2.18 -2.72 -4.90
N SER A 133 -2.37 -1.40 -4.84
CA SER A 133 -2.64 -0.57 -6.02
C SER A 133 -1.54 -0.68 -7.07
N ASP A 134 -0.28 -0.56 -6.68
CA ASP A 134 0.86 -0.65 -7.60
C ASP A 134 0.95 -2.05 -8.21
N ASN A 135 0.68 -3.10 -7.44
CA ASN A 135 0.59 -4.47 -7.95
C ASN A 135 -0.53 -4.62 -8.99
N ILE A 136 -1.72 -4.05 -8.71
CA ILE A 136 -2.84 -4.06 -9.67
C ILE A 136 -2.47 -3.31 -10.95
N LYS A 137 -1.80 -2.16 -10.84
CA LYS A 137 -1.32 -1.40 -12.00
C LYS A 137 -0.31 -2.22 -12.83
N SER A 138 0.63 -2.91 -12.18
CA SER A 138 1.59 -3.78 -12.87
C SER A 138 0.93 -5.00 -13.52
N ILE A 139 -0.04 -5.63 -12.85
CA ILE A 139 -0.82 -6.73 -13.44
C ILE A 139 -1.62 -6.20 -14.64
N HIS A 140 -2.25 -5.04 -14.50
CA HIS A 140 -3.00 -4.42 -15.57
C HIS A 140 -2.11 -4.03 -16.75
N SER A 141 -0.92 -3.46 -16.53
CA SER A 141 0.00 -3.13 -17.64
C SER A 141 0.43 -4.38 -18.39
N LEU A 142 0.75 -5.47 -17.69
CA LEU A 142 1.05 -6.76 -18.32
C LEU A 142 -0.13 -7.28 -19.14
N GLN A 143 -1.34 -7.20 -18.59
CA GLN A 143 -2.55 -7.61 -19.29
C GLN A 143 -2.83 -6.71 -20.49
N HIS A 144 -2.71 -5.40 -20.35
CA HIS A 144 -2.91 -4.43 -21.41
C HIS A 144 -1.88 -4.61 -22.51
N ASP A 145 -0.61 -4.82 -22.20
CA ASP A 145 0.43 -5.08 -23.20
C ASP A 145 0.12 -6.37 -23.97
N THR A 146 -0.24 -7.46 -23.28
CA THR A 146 -0.68 -8.70 -23.93
C THR A 146 -1.94 -8.47 -24.80
N PHE A 147 -2.97 -7.79 -24.31
CA PHE A 147 -4.22 -7.57 -25.04
C PHE A 147 -4.08 -6.59 -26.21
N PHE A 148 -3.33 -5.49 -26.04
CA PHE A 148 -3.10 -4.49 -27.07
C PHE A 148 -2.24 -5.07 -28.21
N TRP A 149 -1.20 -5.85 -27.90
CA TRP A 149 -0.46 -6.61 -28.92
C TRP A 149 -1.38 -7.55 -29.71
N LEU A 150 -2.26 -8.29 -29.03
CA LEU A 150 -3.19 -9.21 -29.65
C LEU A 150 -4.25 -8.52 -30.53
N GLU A 151 -4.69 -7.31 -30.16
CA GLU A 151 -5.63 -6.52 -30.97
C GLU A 151 -4.96 -5.90 -32.20
N GLN A 152 -3.76 -5.32 -32.05
CA GLN A 152 -2.95 -4.83 -33.18
C GLN A 152 -2.66 -5.94 -34.21
N GLU A 153 -2.37 -7.15 -33.75
CA GLU A 153 -2.07 -8.26 -34.66
C GLU A 153 -3.30 -8.82 -35.41
N LYS A 154 -4.52 -8.63 -34.87
CA LYS A 154 -5.76 -8.92 -35.59
C LYS A 154 -6.02 -7.96 -36.74
N GLU A 155 -5.71 -6.67 -36.55
CA GLU A 155 -5.90 -5.65 -37.59
C GLU A 155 -4.84 -5.78 -38.71
N ASN A 156 -3.63 -6.26 -38.39
CA ASN A 156 -2.50 -6.22 -39.31
C ASN A 156 -2.38 -7.42 -40.29
N LYS A 157 -3.41 -8.28 -40.45
CA LYS A 157 -3.35 -9.43 -41.39
C LYS A 157 -4.59 -9.59 -42.27
N ARG A 158 -4.35 -9.58 -43.60
CA ARG A 158 -5.27 -10.14 -44.61
C ARG A 158 -5.51 -11.63 -44.34
N PRO A 159 -6.72 -12.18 -44.59
CA PRO A 159 -7.01 -13.59 -44.31
C PRO A 159 -6.12 -14.49 -45.17
N ARG A 160 -5.15 -15.18 -44.56
CA ARG A 160 -4.41 -16.26 -45.21
C ARG A 160 -5.37 -17.43 -45.47
N LYS A 161 -5.27 -18.04 -46.67
CA LYS A 161 -6.06 -19.22 -47.08
C LYS A 161 -6.05 -20.25 -45.96
N ARG A 162 -7.24 -20.71 -45.54
CA ARG A 162 -7.45 -21.73 -44.50
C ARG A 162 -6.70 -23.00 -44.90
N ASN A 163 -5.57 -23.28 -44.25
CA ASN A 163 -4.87 -24.54 -44.39
C ASN A 163 -5.39 -25.48 -43.28
N PRO A 164 -6.06 -26.60 -43.61
CA PRO A 164 -6.71 -27.48 -42.63
C PRO A 164 -5.74 -28.11 -41.61
N ARG A 165 -4.43 -28.01 -41.84
CA ARG A 165 -3.38 -28.44 -40.90
C ARG A 165 -3.23 -27.56 -39.66
N PHE A 166 -3.70 -26.31 -39.69
CA PHE A 166 -3.46 -25.34 -38.60
C PHE A 166 -4.73 -25.07 -37.80
N VAL A 167 -4.71 -25.46 -36.54
CA VAL A 167 -5.85 -25.38 -35.60
C VAL A 167 -5.77 -24.08 -34.80
N PRO A 168 -6.89 -23.36 -34.59
CA PRO A 168 -6.90 -22.11 -33.83
C PRO A 168 -6.59 -22.34 -32.35
N VAL A 169 -5.83 -21.41 -31.78
CA VAL A 169 -5.56 -21.30 -30.35
C VAL A 169 -6.20 -20.02 -29.84
N TYR A 170 -7.03 -20.14 -28.81
CA TYR A 170 -7.74 -19.03 -28.19
C TYR A 170 -7.22 -18.77 -26.77
N LEU A 171 -7.22 -17.50 -26.38
CA LEU A 171 -7.05 -17.07 -24.99
C LEU A 171 -8.43 -16.67 -24.47
N ASN A 172 -8.94 -17.44 -23.52
CA ASN A 172 -10.17 -17.15 -22.79
C ASN A 172 -9.84 -16.24 -21.61
N VAL A 173 -10.61 -15.18 -21.44
CA VAL A 173 -10.40 -14.14 -20.43
C VAL A 173 -11.59 -14.14 -19.48
N TYR A 174 -11.31 -14.10 -18.18
CA TYR A 174 -12.30 -14.07 -17.11
C TYR A 174 -12.06 -12.91 -16.17
N ASP A 175 -13.14 -12.40 -15.58
CA ASP A 175 -13.06 -11.43 -14.50
C ASP A 175 -12.72 -12.16 -13.18
N LEU A 176 -11.52 -11.86 -12.63
CA LEU A 176 -11.04 -12.46 -11.38
C LEU A 176 -11.74 -11.89 -10.15
N HIS A 177 -12.23 -10.64 -10.23
CA HIS A 177 -12.92 -9.99 -9.12
C HIS A 177 -14.09 -9.14 -9.62
N PRO A 178 -15.23 -9.13 -8.91
CA PRO A 178 -16.36 -8.22 -9.20
C PRO A 178 -15.97 -6.72 -9.20
N ILE A 179 -14.81 -6.38 -8.60
CA ILE A 179 -14.27 -5.02 -8.56
C ILE A 179 -13.92 -4.54 -9.97
N ASN A 180 -13.67 -5.44 -10.93
CA ASN A 180 -13.38 -5.07 -12.31
C ASN A 180 -14.40 -4.07 -12.87
N GLY A 181 -15.70 -4.21 -12.57
CA GLY A 181 -16.71 -3.24 -13.00
C GLY A 181 -16.47 -1.82 -12.44
N SER A 182 -15.97 -1.72 -11.22
CA SER A 182 -15.71 -0.46 -10.50
C SER A 182 -14.32 0.14 -10.75
N ILE A 183 -13.37 -0.61 -11.30
CA ILE A 183 -12.02 -0.11 -11.63
C ILE A 183 -11.78 0.01 -13.13
N ASN A 184 -12.69 -0.50 -13.98
CA ASN A 184 -12.57 -0.39 -15.43
C ASN A 184 -12.56 1.07 -15.91
N TRP A 185 -13.23 1.98 -15.19
CA TRP A 185 -13.23 3.43 -15.51
C TRP A 185 -11.85 4.08 -15.30
N LEU A 186 -11.02 3.50 -14.44
CA LEU A 186 -9.60 3.87 -14.29
C LEU A 186 -8.71 3.19 -15.35
N GLY A 187 -9.30 2.43 -16.28
CA GLY A 187 -8.57 1.59 -17.20
C GLY A 187 -7.72 0.55 -16.47
N LEU A 188 -8.26 -0.07 -15.40
CA LEU A 188 -7.62 -1.15 -14.65
C LEU A 188 -8.55 -2.36 -14.58
N GLY A 189 -7.98 -3.57 -14.48
CA GLY A 189 -8.74 -4.81 -14.34
C GLY A 189 -7.86 -5.95 -13.84
N LEU A 190 -8.45 -6.87 -13.09
CA LEU A 190 -7.83 -8.12 -12.66
C LEU A 190 -8.44 -9.26 -13.46
N TYR A 191 -7.72 -9.71 -14.48
CA TYR A 191 -8.17 -10.81 -15.31
C TYR A 191 -7.47 -12.13 -14.99
N TYR A 192 -8.20 -13.22 -15.13
CA TYR A 192 -7.65 -14.56 -15.27
C TYR A 192 -7.69 -14.93 -16.75
N SER A 193 -6.73 -15.75 -17.20
CA SER A 193 -6.71 -16.24 -18.57
C SER A 193 -6.55 -17.76 -18.62
N GLY A 194 -7.00 -18.37 -19.71
CA GLY A 194 -6.86 -19.79 -20.01
C GLY A 194 -6.63 -19.99 -21.52
N ILE A 195 -5.89 -21.03 -21.91
CA ILE A 195 -5.65 -21.34 -23.33
C ILE A 195 -6.59 -22.44 -23.80
N GLU A 196 -7.38 -22.15 -24.82
CA GLU A 196 -8.27 -23.10 -25.48
C GLU A 196 -7.68 -23.54 -26.82
N VAL A 197 -7.57 -24.85 -27.00
CA VAL A 197 -7.19 -25.48 -28.27
C VAL A 197 -7.78 -26.89 -28.31
N TYR A 198 -8.24 -27.32 -29.49
CA TYR A 198 -8.99 -28.59 -29.65
C TYR A 198 -10.23 -28.73 -28.74
N GLY A 199 -10.86 -27.62 -28.36
CA GLY A 199 -12.03 -27.63 -27.48
C GLY A 199 -11.72 -28.03 -26.04
N VAL A 200 -10.45 -28.01 -25.65
CA VAL A 200 -9.99 -28.18 -24.27
C VAL A 200 -9.38 -26.87 -23.81
N GLU A 201 -9.80 -26.40 -22.64
CA GLU A 201 -9.17 -25.25 -21.99
C GLU A 201 -8.14 -25.72 -20.97
N TYR A 202 -6.94 -25.18 -21.09
CA TYR A 202 -5.82 -25.44 -20.20
C TYR A 202 -5.74 -24.30 -19.20
N GLU A 203 -5.90 -24.64 -17.92
CA GLU A 203 -6.00 -23.72 -16.78
C GLU A 203 -4.77 -23.86 -15.88
N PHE A 204 -4.25 -22.72 -15.42
CA PHE A 204 -3.08 -22.61 -14.57
C PHE A 204 -3.35 -21.69 -13.37
N GLY A 205 -3.15 -22.15 -12.14
CA GLY A 205 -3.43 -21.35 -10.94
C GLY A 205 -2.75 -21.84 -9.66
N GLY A 206 -2.29 -20.91 -8.81
CA GLY A 206 -1.54 -21.26 -7.60
C GLY A 206 -2.33 -22.09 -6.59
N HIS A 207 -1.67 -23.09 -5.99
CA HIS A 207 -2.16 -23.89 -4.86
C HIS A 207 -1.01 -24.29 -3.93
N ASP A 208 -1.30 -24.68 -2.69
CA ASP A 208 -0.31 -24.93 -1.61
C ASP A 208 0.49 -26.25 -1.75
N SER A 209 0.48 -26.87 -2.92
CA SER A 209 1.17 -28.16 -3.17
C SER A 209 2.33 -27.95 -4.14
N SER A 210 3.37 -28.78 -4.02
CA SER A 210 4.51 -28.85 -4.94
C SER A 210 4.16 -29.47 -6.30
N SER A 211 2.93 -29.98 -6.47
CA SER A 211 2.42 -30.50 -7.74
C SER A 211 2.21 -29.40 -8.79
N THR A 212 2.09 -29.81 -10.05
CA THR A 212 1.78 -28.89 -11.15
C THR A 212 0.39 -28.30 -10.99
N SER A 213 0.28 -27.00 -11.21
CA SER A 213 -0.97 -26.24 -11.12
C SER A 213 -1.79 -26.29 -12.41
N PHE A 214 -1.75 -27.43 -13.10
CA PHE A 214 -2.22 -27.62 -14.46
C PHE A 214 -3.53 -28.40 -14.48
N PHE A 215 -4.60 -27.76 -14.96
CA PHE A 215 -5.94 -28.34 -15.06
C PHE A 215 -6.46 -28.29 -16.49
N ARG A 216 -7.37 -29.21 -16.82
CA ARG A 216 -8.12 -29.23 -18.07
C ARG A 216 -9.58 -28.97 -17.75
N GLY A 217 -10.11 -27.91 -18.32
CA GLY A 217 -11.49 -27.47 -18.18
C GLY A 217 -12.25 -27.60 -19.49
N LYS A 218 -13.57 -27.51 -19.37
CA LYS A 218 -14.42 -27.23 -20.53
C LYS A 218 -14.25 -25.75 -20.87
N PRO A 219 -14.13 -25.40 -22.17
CA PRO A 219 -13.92 -24.01 -22.53
C PRO A 219 -14.98 -23.07 -21.96
N ARG A 220 -14.54 -21.93 -21.43
CA ARG A 220 -15.38 -20.85 -20.90
C ARG A 220 -16.10 -21.21 -19.59
N GLU A 221 -15.72 -22.33 -18.97
CA GLU A 221 -16.31 -22.84 -17.73
C GLU A 221 -15.22 -23.00 -16.66
N CYS A 222 -14.71 -21.87 -16.15
CA CYS A 222 -13.81 -21.84 -15.00
C CYS A 222 -14.62 -21.56 -13.71
N PRO A 223 -14.68 -22.49 -12.73
CA PRO A 223 -15.47 -22.32 -11.52
C PRO A 223 -15.11 -21.06 -10.73
N GLY A 224 -16.13 -20.30 -10.32
CA GLY A 224 -15.96 -19.10 -9.51
C GLY A 224 -15.53 -17.85 -10.28
N LEU A 225 -15.31 -17.94 -11.59
CA LEU A 225 -14.94 -16.81 -12.45
C LEU A 225 -16.02 -16.51 -13.50
N THR A 226 -16.15 -15.23 -13.88
CA THR A 226 -17.09 -14.82 -14.93
C THR A 226 -16.36 -14.73 -16.26
N PHE A 227 -16.78 -15.52 -17.26
CA PHE A 227 -16.22 -15.46 -18.60
C PHE A 227 -16.52 -14.11 -19.27
N ARG A 228 -15.50 -13.51 -19.88
CA ARG A 228 -15.59 -12.20 -20.52
C ARG A 228 -15.51 -12.29 -22.04
N LYS A 229 -14.42 -12.86 -22.58
CA LYS A 229 -14.21 -12.99 -24.03
C LYS A 229 -13.19 -14.06 -24.38
N SER A 230 -13.27 -14.57 -25.62
CA SER A 230 -12.23 -15.39 -26.26
C SER A 230 -11.48 -14.56 -27.29
N ILE A 231 -10.15 -14.63 -27.27
CA ILE A 231 -9.28 -13.94 -28.22
C ILE A 231 -8.51 -14.99 -29.03
N LEU A 232 -8.67 -14.99 -30.35
CA LEU A 232 -7.78 -15.79 -31.22
C LEU A 232 -6.37 -15.21 -31.14
N ILE A 233 -5.43 -15.96 -30.57
CA ILE A 233 -4.03 -15.53 -30.43
C ILE A 233 -3.16 -16.06 -31.55
N GLY A 234 -3.49 -17.24 -32.10
CA GLY A 234 -2.73 -17.82 -33.18
C GLY A 234 -3.26 -19.15 -33.66
N ARG A 235 -2.40 -19.90 -34.34
CA ARG A 235 -2.69 -21.25 -34.80
C ARG A 235 -1.48 -22.14 -34.58
N THR A 236 -1.73 -23.41 -34.31
CA THR A 236 -0.70 -24.44 -34.15
C THR A 236 -0.93 -25.56 -35.16
N ASP A 237 0.15 -26.21 -35.62
CA ASP A 237 0.13 -27.44 -36.42
C ASP A 237 0.33 -28.71 -35.57
N LEU A 238 0.53 -28.56 -34.26
CA LEU A 238 0.64 -29.66 -33.31
C LEU A 238 -0.70 -30.39 -33.16
N GLY A 239 -0.64 -31.72 -33.10
CA GLY A 239 -1.80 -32.56 -32.79
C GLY A 239 -2.21 -32.49 -31.31
N PRO A 240 -3.41 -32.98 -30.94
CA PRO A 240 -3.94 -32.89 -29.57
C PRO A 240 -3.00 -33.47 -28.49
N HIS A 241 -2.35 -34.61 -28.79
CA HIS A 241 -1.41 -35.24 -27.86
C HIS A 241 -0.12 -34.42 -27.70
N GLU A 242 0.37 -33.81 -28.78
CA GLU A 242 1.57 -32.97 -28.77
C GLU A 242 1.34 -31.69 -28.01
N VAL A 243 0.18 -31.05 -28.21
CA VAL A 243 -0.27 -29.89 -27.42
C VAL A 243 -0.34 -30.24 -25.95
N HIS A 244 -0.95 -31.38 -25.59
CA HIS A 244 -1.06 -31.78 -24.20
C HIS A 244 0.32 -31.98 -23.55
N LYS A 245 1.21 -32.71 -24.22
CA LYS A 245 2.58 -32.94 -23.76
C LYS A 245 3.37 -31.63 -23.63
N PHE A 246 3.22 -30.73 -24.60
CA PHE A 246 3.81 -29.38 -24.56
C PHE A 246 3.35 -28.61 -23.32
N MET A 247 2.04 -28.59 -23.04
CA MET A 247 1.51 -27.90 -21.88
C MET A 247 2.00 -28.51 -20.56
N GLU A 248 2.03 -29.83 -20.45
CA GLU A 248 2.54 -30.53 -19.27
C GLU A 248 4.04 -30.23 -19.05
N GLU A 249 4.86 -30.30 -20.10
CA GLU A 249 6.29 -30.02 -20.02
C GLU A 249 6.56 -28.57 -19.61
N LEU A 250 5.84 -27.62 -20.22
CA LEU A 250 5.97 -26.21 -19.85
C LEU A 250 5.53 -25.96 -18.41
N SER A 251 4.44 -26.60 -17.95
CA SER A 251 3.90 -26.42 -16.61
C SER A 251 4.88 -26.82 -15.50
N LYS A 252 5.86 -27.70 -15.78
CA LYS A 252 6.90 -28.08 -14.81
C LYS A 252 7.76 -26.89 -14.37
N ASN A 253 7.88 -25.86 -15.21
CA ASN A 253 8.58 -24.63 -14.87
C ASN A 253 7.73 -23.67 -14.03
N TYR A 254 6.46 -24.00 -13.82
CA TYR A 254 5.46 -23.19 -13.12
C TYR A 254 4.77 -24.05 -12.05
N THR A 255 5.44 -24.31 -10.92
CA THR A 255 4.83 -25.01 -9.78
C THR A 255 3.87 -24.10 -9.01
N GLY A 256 2.89 -24.67 -8.31
CA GLY A 256 1.95 -23.91 -7.48
C GLY A 256 2.63 -23.05 -6.42
N THR A 257 3.70 -23.58 -5.82
CA THR A 257 4.56 -22.85 -4.87
C THR A 257 5.37 -21.72 -5.50
N SER A 258 5.56 -21.74 -6.82
CA SER A 258 6.23 -20.66 -7.56
C SER A 258 5.26 -19.59 -8.07
N TYR A 259 3.96 -19.78 -7.86
CA TYR A 259 2.94 -18.83 -8.29
C TYR A 259 3.09 -17.52 -7.52
N ASN A 260 3.35 -16.44 -8.25
CA ASN A 260 3.39 -15.09 -7.70
C ASN A 260 2.39 -14.24 -8.47
N LEU A 261 1.44 -13.64 -7.76
CA LEU A 261 0.38 -12.81 -8.34
C LEU A 261 0.90 -11.70 -9.25
N ILE A 262 2.13 -11.23 -9.03
CA ILE A 262 2.74 -10.11 -9.74
C ILE A 262 3.78 -10.59 -10.75
N THR A 263 4.71 -11.45 -10.34
CA THR A 263 5.92 -11.75 -11.13
C THR A 263 5.89 -13.12 -11.83
N LYS A 264 4.90 -13.97 -11.52
CA LYS A 264 4.80 -15.33 -12.08
C LYS A 264 3.38 -15.90 -11.93
N ASN A 265 2.45 -15.28 -12.64
CA ASN A 265 1.03 -15.63 -12.62
C ASN A 265 0.58 -16.32 -13.93
N CYS A 266 -0.72 -16.64 -14.02
CA CYS A 266 -1.34 -17.21 -15.22
C CYS A 266 -0.99 -16.46 -16.52
N ASN A 267 -1.00 -15.12 -16.51
CA ASN A 267 -0.74 -14.35 -17.73
C ASN A 267 0.70 -14.53 -18.24
N HIS A 268 1.68 -14.66 -17.34
CA HIS A 268 3.07 -14.95 -17.74
C HIS A 268 3.18 -16.32 -18.40
N PHE A 269 2.53 -17.32 -17.80
CA PHE A 269 2.46 -18.68 -18.34
C PHE A 269 1.82 -18.67 -19.73
N TYR A 270 0.68 -18.01 -19.90
CA TYR A 270 -0.02 -18.00 -21.18
C TYR A 270 0.62 -17.13 -22.26
N ASN A 271 1.39 -16.11 -21.87
CA ASN A 271 2.26 -15.39 -22.80
C ASN A 271 3.36 -16.32 -23.34
N ASP A 272 4.02 -17.09 -22.47
CA ASP A 272 5.04 -18.07 -22.87
C ASP A 272 4.44 -19.20 -23.75
N VAL A 273 3.23 -19.65 -23.41
CA VAL A 273 2.45 -20.58 -24.25
C VAL A 273 2.13 -19.97 -25.62
N SER A 274 1.62 -18.73 -25.69
CA SER A 274 1.29 -18.08 -26.97
C SER A 274 2.51 -18.04 -27.89
N LEU A 275 3.63 -17.56 -27.37
CA LEU A 275 4.88 -17.39 -28.11
C LEU A 275 5.38 -18.72 -28.67
N ARG A 276 5.37 -19.77 -27.85
CA ARG A 276 5.93 -21.07 -28.24
C ARG A 276 4.97 -21.92 -29.06
N LEU A 277 3.67 -21.87 -28.76
CA LEU A 277 2.67 -22.71 -29.41
C LEU A 277 2.22 -22.14 -30.76
N THR A 278 2.32 -20.81 -30.93
CA THR A 278 1.83 -20.12 -32.12
C THR A 278 2.87 -19.28 -32.86
N GLY A 279 4.06 -19.12 -32.27
CA GLY A 279 5.13 -18.29 -32.83
C GLY A 279 4.86 -16.78 -32.71
N LYS A 280 3.97 -16.37 -31.80
CA LYS A 280 3.48 -15.00 -31.63
C LYS A 280 3.31 -14.59 -30.17
#